data_AF-A0AAE1IC75-F1
#
_entry.id   AF-A0AAE1IC75-F1
#
_cell.length_a   1.000
_cell.length_b   1.000
_cell.length_c   1.000
_cell.angle_alpha   90.00
_cell.angle_beta   90.00
_cell.angle_gamma   90.00
#
_symmetry.space_group_name_H-M   'P 1'
#
loop_
_entity.id
_entity.type
_entity.pdbx_description
1 polymer ?
#
loop_
_entity_poly.entity_id
_entity_poly.type
_entity_poly.pdbx_seq_one_letter_code
_entity_poly.pdbx_strand_id
1 'polypeptide(L)'
;MADSASKRKQGPGGSDGSALKKRKEGAAGRWKTPAQKAKHASWAEMGKTLEVGDEGIWVTYARGMKGKAVREFKALCDEYGEKLYGIKPPVDESEPKSGDEGEDIEASIEKELEAMKAPKQPQPRGVFSPVSVAIECVFFMKTMRPVDPCQLVLEICRDARKCESAKERKCKYINRLTPVVDTDKASEKGVQRVARKVLASFFSLNEEEKGEDEEEGEEVKEAEASDGAEEVKEVVTRNAETDAPFTYAIRPTMRNHSILESQAVIKMIAGMVKPEHKVNLKNPDKVILVEIFQLFCGVSVVDGKEWEELKRYNINVLYGMAGEQKSGKAAKPASEE
;
A
#
# COMPACT_ATOMS: atom_id res chain seq x y z
N MET A 1 61.99 70.65 7.69
CA MET A 1 61.13 70.88 8.86
C MET A 1 59.82 70.16 8.63
N ALA A 2 59.40 69.35 9.61
CA ALA A 2 58.17 68.57 9.62
C ALA A 2 56.92 69.48 9.60
N ASP A 3 55.78 69.05 9.05
CA ASP A 3 54.72 68.37 9.83
C ASP A 3 53.46 68.03 8.98
N SER A 4 52.87 66.91 9.38
CA SER A 4 51.62 66.19 9.08
C SER A 4 50.39 66.92 8.50
N ALA A 5 49.62 66.25 7.60
CA ALA A 5 48.19 65.92 7.80
C ALA A 5 47.48 65.27 6.57
N SER A 6 46.85 64.12 6.84
CA SER A 6 45.59 63.54 6.30
C SER A 6 45.23 63.46 4.80
N LYS A 7 45.14 62.19 4.34
CA LYS A 7 44.15 61.57 3.41
C LYS A 7 42.82 62.35 3.32
N ARG A 8 42.08 62.46 2.21
CA ARG A 8 41.99 61.75 0.90
C ARG A 8 41.17 62.67 -0.04
N LYS A 9 41.54 62.74 -1.33
CA LYS A 9 40.82 63.46 -2.39
C LYS A 9 39.89 62.50 -3.17
N GLN A 10 38.75 63.02 -3.59
CA GLN A 10 37.77 62.42 -4.51
C GLN A 10 38.40 61.96 -5.84
N GLY A 11 37.71 61.04 -6.54
CA GLY A 11 37.99 60.62 -7.93
C GLY A 11 37.87 61.76 -8.96
N PRO A 12 37.84 61.53 -10.30
CA PRO A 12 37.15 60.42 -10.98
C PRO A 12 37.83 59.88 -12.28
N GLY A 13 37.19 58.87 -12.90
CA GLY A 13 37.44 58.43 -14.29
C GLY A 13 38.07 57.03 -14.36
N GLY A 14 37.61 56.06 -15.13
CA GLY A 14 36.53 55.96 -16.10
C GLY A 14 36.60 54.56 -16.76
N SER A 15 35.49 54.17 -17.40
CA SER A 15 35.28 53.06 -18.35
C SER A 15 35.40 51.59 -17.92
N ASP A 16 34.27 50.93 -18.10
CA ASP A 16 34.06 49.60 -18.68
C ASP A 16 34.58 48.34 -17.99
N GLY A 17 33.61 47.57 -17.50
CA GLY A 17 33.79 46.19 -17.07
C GLY A 17 32.67 45.77 -16.13
N SER A 18 31.52 45.43 -16.71
CA SER A 18 30.47 44.68 -16.01
C SER A 18 31.07 43.43 -15.38
N ALA A 19 31.37 43.50 -14.08
CA ALA A 19 31.74 42.33 -13.30
C ALA A 19 30.47 41.50 -13.09
N LEU A 20 30.11 40.70 -14.10
CA LEU A 20 29.27 39.54 -13.91
C LEU A 20 29.90 38.75 -12.75
N LYS A 21 29.22 38.73 -11.60
CA LYS A 21 29.45 37.73 -10.58
C LYS A 21 29.30 36.37 -11.27
N LYS A 22 30.42 35.76 -11.65
CA LYS A 22 30.47 34.35 -12.03
C LYS A 22 29.93 33.58 -10.82
N ARG A 23 28.65 33.23 -10.86
CA ARG A 23 28.11 32.17 -10.03
C ARG A 23 28.96 30.96 -10.40
N LYS A 24 29.77 30.50 -9.46
CA LYS A 24 30.44 29.20 -9.53
C LYS A 24 29.32 28.21 -9.85
N GLU A 25 29.29 27.70 -11.09
CA GLU A 25 28.33 26.71 -11.53
C GLU A 25 28.45 25.53 -10.57
N GLY A 26 27.49 25.43 -9.65
CA GLY A 26 27.39 24.31 -8.74
C GLY A 26 27.19 23.05 -9.57
N ALA A 27 27.89 21.98 -9.19
CA ALA A 27 27.86 20.68 -9.85
C ALA A 27 26.49 20.37 -10.46
N ALA A 28 26.46 20.25 -11.79
CA ALA A 28 25.27 20.03 -12.62
C ALA A 28 24.43 18.83 -12.13
N GLY A 29 23.53 19.07 -11.17
CA GLY A 29 22.51 18.13 -10.70
C GLY A 29 23.00 16.79 -10.11
N ARG A 30 24.31 16.57 -9.94
CA ARG A 30 24.86 15.26 -9.55
C ARG A 30 24.90 15.01 -8.04
N TRP A 31 24.93 16.06 -7.21
CA TRP A 31 24.90 15.88 -5.76
C TRP A 31 23.47 15.87 -5.23
N LYS A 32 22.87 14.68 -5.17
CA LYS A 32 21.63 14.47 -4.41
C LYS A 32 21.99 14.41 -2.93
N THR A 33 21.30 15.19 -2.09
CA THR A 33 21.48 15.09 -0.64
C THR A 33 21.10 13.68 -0.15
N PRO A 34 21.66 13.18 0.96
CA PRO A 34 21.26 11.89 1.53
C PRO A 34 19.74 11.77 1.72
N ALA A 35 19.06 12.86 2.11
CA ALA A 35 17.61 12.92 2.20
C ALA A 35 16.89 12.79 0.83
N GLN A 36 17.44 13.38 -0.24
CA GLN A 36 16.91 13.22 -1.60
C GLN A 36 17.16 11.81 -2.15
N LYS A 37 18.32 11.22 -1.86
CA LYS A 37 18.62 9.82 -2.21
C LYS A 37 17.69 8.85 -1.48
N ALA A 38 17.46 9.06 -0.18
CA ALA A 38 16.51 8.27 0.62
C ALA A 38 15.06 8.42 0.13
N LYS A 39 14.63 9.62 -0.26
CA LYS A 39 13.31 9.82 -0.90
C LYS A 39 13.20 9.08 -2.23
N HIS A 40 14.25 9.12 -3.05
CA HIS A 40 14.27 8.41 -4.33
C HIS A 40 14.33 6.88 -4.16
N ALA A 41 15.04 6.39 -3.15
CA ALA A 41 15.07 4.98 -2.77
C ALA A 41 13.69 4.52 -2.27
N SER A 42 13.01 5.31 -1.42
CA SER A 42 11.66 4.99 -0.95
C SER A 42 10.60 4.95 -2.07
N TRP A 43 10.84 5.70 -3.16
CA TRP A 43 10.01 5.62 -4.36
C TRP A 43 10.33 4.39 -5.21
N ALA A 44 11.59 3.93 -5.18
CA ALA A 44 12.04 2.73 -5.88
C ALA A 44 11.67 1.44 -5.15
N GLU A 45 11.56 1.45 -3.83
CA GLU A 45 11.05 0.33 -3.01
C GLU A 45 9.56 0.08 -3.21
N MET A 46 8.83 1.08 -3.70
CA MET A 46 7.41 0.93 -3.99
C MET A 46 7.24 0.26 -5.36
N GLY A 47 6.67 -0.94 -5.38
CA GLY A 47 6.28 -1.62 -6.60
C GLY A 47 5.38 -0.70 -7.45
N LYS A 48 5.60 -0.71 -8.76
CA LYS A 48 4.86 0.18 -9.67
C LYS A 48 3.54 -0.39 -10.16
N THR A 49 3.33 -1.71 -10.09
CA THR A 49 2.21 -2.35 -10.79
C THR A 49 1.49 -3.29 -9.86
N LEU A 50 0.20 -3.03 -9.66
CA LEU A 50 -0.77 -3.98 -9.12
C LEU A 50 -1.17 -4.92 -10.26
N GLU A 51 -1.24 -6.21 -10.01
CA GLU A 51 -1.59 -7.23 -10.99
C GLU A 51 -2.94 -7.87 -10.67
N VAL A 52 -3.58 -8.49 -11.66
CA VAL A 52 -4.79 -9.29 -11.44
C VAL A 52 -4.41 -10.51 -10.61
N GLY A 53 -5.22 -10.83 -9.59
CA GLY A 53 -4.93 -11.91 -8.65
C GLY A 53 -4.13 -11.49 -7.42
N ASP A 54 -3.74 -10.21 -7.32
CA ASP A 54 -2.99 -9.73 -6.16
C ASP A 54 -3.89 -9.66 -4.92
N GLU A 55 -3.37 -10.20 -3.81
CA GLU A 55 -3.98 -10.14 -2.48
C GLU A 55 -3.26 -9.08 -1.63
N GLY A 56 -3.97 -8.44 -0.72
CA GLY A 56 -3.33 -7.41 0.13
C GLY A 56 -4.28 -6.49 0.86
N ILE A 57 -3.77 -5.31 1.20
CA ILE A 57 -4.47 -4.34 2.05
C ILE A 57 -4.39 -2.96 1.41
N TRP A 58 -5.53 -2.33 1.16
CA TRP A 58 -5.58 -0.90 0.90
C TRP A 58 -5.34 -0.13 2.19
N VAL A 59 -4.29 0.68 2.19
CA VAL A 59 -3.88 1.44 3.37
C VAL A 59 -4.06 2.92 3.08
N THR A 60 -4.95 3.56 3.82
CA THR A 60 -5.12 5.02 3.77
C THR A 60 -4.33 5.69 4.86
N TYR A 61 -3.79 6.88 4.57
CA TYR A 61 -2.91 7.58 5.50
C TYR A 61 -3.09 9.11 5.44
N ALA A 62 -2.57 9.80 6.44
CA ALA A 62 -2.63 11.27 6.54
C ALA A 62 -1.89 11.96 5.40
N ARG A 63 -2.47 13.04 4.86
CA ARG A 63 -1.90 13.75 3.70
C ARG A 63 -0.48 14.24 3.98
N GLY A 64 0.41 14.07 3.01
CA GLY A 64 1.83 14.44 3.12
C GLY A 64 2.69 13.47 3.94
N MET A 65 2.12 12.41 4.52
CA MET A 65 2.84 11.46 5.38
C MET A 65 3.22 10.15 4.69
N LYS A 66 3.20 10.07 3.34
CA LYS A 66 3.43 8.84 2.56
C LYS A 66 4.62 8.02 3.05
N GLY A 67 5.81 8.62 3.09
CA GLY A 67 7.03 7.89 3.47
C GLY A 67 7.02 7.40 4.92
N LYS A 68 6.43 8.15 5.85
CA LYS A 68 6.30 7.73 7.25
C LYS A 68 5.26 6.63 7.41
N ALA A 69 4.11 6.79 6.77
CA ALA A 69 3.02 5.83 6.78
C ALA A 69 3.45 4.46 6.21
N VAL A 70 4.12 4.46 5.06
CA VAL A 70 4.61 3.22 4.45
C VAL A 70 5.64 2.53 5.34
N ARG A 71 6.57 3.28 5.94
CA ARG A 71 7.57 2.70 6.86
C ARG A 71 6.93 2.14 8.12
N GLU A 72 6.05 2.91 8.78
CA GLU A 72 5.31 2.47 9.98
C GLU A 72 4.52 1.20 9.68
N PHE A 73 3.78 1.19 8.56
CA PHE A 73 2.95 0.05 8.21
C PHE A 73 3.75 -1.17 7.76
N LYS A 74 4.88 -0.98 7.06
CA LYS A 74 5.77 -2.10 6.71
C LYS A 74 6.35 -2.75 7.98
N ALA A 75 6.85 -1.95 8.92
CA ALA A 75 7.36 -2.45 10.19
C ALA A 75 6.27 -3.19 10.99
N LEU A 76 5.04 -2.67 10.96
CA LEU A 76 3.89 -3.35 11.55
C LEU A 76 3.62 -4.70 10.88
N CYS A 77 3.58 -4.74 9.55
CA CYS A 77 3.38 -5.99 8.81
C CYS A 77 4.48 -7.02 9.12
N ASP A 78 5.73 -6.58 9.20
CA ASP A 78 6.86 -7.45 9.54
C ASP A 78 6.70 -8.04 10.97
N GLU A 79 6.30 -7.22 11.96
CA GLU A 79 6.04 -7.68 13.34
C GLU A 79 4.89 -8.71 13.42
N TYR A 80 3.74 -8.40 12.79
CA TYR A 80 2.60 -9.32 12.78
C TYR A 80 2.83 -10.54 11.88
N GLY A 81 3.66 -10.39 10.84
CA GLY A 81 4.12 -11.47 9.98
C GLY A 81 4.92 -12.51 10.75
N GLU A 82 5.83 -12.04 11.62
CA GLU A 82 6.57 -12.91 12.53
C GLU A 82 5.64 -13.53 13.59
N LYS A 83 4.81 -12.73 14.25
CA LYS A 83 3.89 -13.17 15.32
C LYS A 83 2.88 -14.22 14.86
N LEU A 84 2.25 -14.02 13.70
CA LEU A 84 1.14 -14.87 13.22
C LEU A 84 1.59 -15.99 12.28
N TYR A 85 2.66 -15.77 11.50
CA TYR A 85 3.06 -16.67 10.42
C TYR A 85 4.50 -17.17 10.56
N GLY A 86 5.27 -16.72 11.56
CA GLY A 86 6.67 -17.10 11.74
C GLY A 86 7.59 -16.59 10.63
N ILE A 87 7.15 -15.59 9.85
CA ILE A 87 7.91 -15.03 8.74
C ILE A 87 8.92 -14.04 9.32
N LYS A 88 10.20 -14.41 9.31
CA LYS A 88 11.26 -13.47 9.69
C LYS A 88 11.37 -12.36 8.65
N PRO A 89 11.47 -11.08 9.06
CA PRO A 89 11.74 -10.01 8.12
C PRO A 89 13.03 -10.29 7.36
N PRO A 90 13.12 -9.93 6.06
CA PRO A 90 14.39 -9.98 5.35
C PRO A 90 15.37 -9.09 6.12
N VAL A 91 16.43 -9.72 6.65
CA VAL A 91 17.47 -9.03 7.38
C VAL A 91 18.18 -8.13 6.38
N ASP A 92 18.00 -6.82 6.51
CA ASP A 92 18.71 -5.86 5.68
C ASP A 92 20.15 -5.80 6.22
N GLU A 93 21.06 -6.54 5.58
CA GLU A 93 22.51 -6.48 5.88
C GLU A 93 23.12 -5.09 5.55
N SER A 94 22.31 -4.10 5.15
CA SER A 94 22.75 -2.72 4.89
C SER A 94 22.58 -1.74 6.05
N GLU A 95 22.23 -2.19 7.27
CA GLU A 95 22.47 -1.35 8.45
C GLU A 95 23.99 -1.14 8.62
N PRO A 96 24.50 0.09 8.53
CA PRO A 96 25.90 0.34 8.80
C PRO A 96 26.14 0.01 10.28
N LYS A 97 26.85 -1.09 10.55
CA LYS A 97 27.47 -1.30 11.85
C LYS A 97 28.33 -0.09 12.12
N SER A 98 27.87 0.75 13.04
CA SER A 98 28.63 1.85 13.56
C SER A 98 29.85 1.28 14.29
N GLY A 99 31.02 1.48 13.69
CA GLY A 99 32.32 1.41 14.36
C GLY A 99 33.02 0.06 14.28
N ASP A 100 33.81 -0.14 13.23
CA ASP A 100 35.15 -0.70 13.40
C ASP A 100 36.11 0.11 12.53
N GLU A 101 36.92 0.95 13.17
CA GLU A 101 38.00 1.70 12.51
C GLU A 101 39.14 0.70 12.21
N GLY A 102 39.11 0.10 11.02
CA GLY A 102 40.19 -0.81 10.62
C GLY A 102 40.19 -1.35 9.19
N GLU A 103 39.18 -1.06 8.36
CA GLU A 103 39.15 -1.58 6.99
C GLU A 103 39.75 -0.57 5.98
N ASP A 104 40.77 -1.03 5.25
CA ASP A 104 41.47 -0.29 4.20
C ASP A 104 40.50 0.34 3.20
N ILE A 105 40.63 1.66 3.05
CA ILE A 105 39.78 2.51 2.20
C ILE A 105 39.71 1.99 0.75
N GLU A 106 40.78 1.35 0.27
CA GLU A 106 40.87 0.78 -1.07
C GLU A 106 39.94 -0.43 -1.25
N ALA A 107 39.85 -1.32 -0.25
CA ALA A 107 38.95 -2.47 -0.27
C ALA A 107 37.47 -2.05 -0.15
N SER A 108 37.19 -0.99 0.59
CA SER A 108 35.84 -0.42 0.71
C SER A 108 35.37 0.18 -0.63
N ILE A 109 36.24 0.91 -1.33
CA ILE A 109 35.93 1.48 -2.65
C ILE A 109 35.78 0.40 -3.72
N GLU A 110 36.62 -0.64 -3.70
CA GLU A 110 36.52 -1.74 -4.66
C GLU A 110 35.22 -2.53 -4.45
N LYS A 111 34.85 -2.82 -3.20
CA LYS A 111 33.57 -3.44 -2.86
C LYS A 111 32.37 -2.58 -3.27
N GLU A 112 32.45 -1.25 -3.14
CA GLU A 112 31.42 -0.32 -3.62
C GLU A 112 31.34 -0.28 -5.17
N LEU A 113 32.47 -0.33 -5.87
CA LEU A 113 32.53 -0.37 -7.33
C LEU A 113 32.02 -1.68 -7.91
N GLU A 114 32.28 -2.80 -7.24
CA GLU A 114 31.74 -4.12 -7.59
C GLU A 114 30.23 -4.17 -7.37
N ALA A 115 29.73 -3.61 -6.26
CA ALA A 115 28.29 -3.48 -6.01
C ALA A 115 27.56 -2.58 -7.03
N MET A 116 28.25 -1.64 -7.68
CA MET A 116 27.70 -0.84 -8.78
C MET A 116 27.73 -1.54 -10.15
N LYS A 117 28.65 -2.49 -10.35
CA LYS A 117 28.82 -3.21 -11.63
C LYS A 117 27.98 -4.48 -11.73
N ALA A 118 27.59 -5.08 -10.60
CA ALA A 118 26.68 -6.21 -10.61
C ALA A 118 25.27 -5.76 -11.03
N PRO A 119 24.59 -6.45 -11.97
CA PRO A 119 23.15 -6.29 -12.10
C PRO A 119 22.55 -6.63 -10.73
N LYS A 120 21.91 -5.65 -10.08
CA LYS A 120 21.26 -5.86 -8.78
C LYS A 120 20.40 -7.11 -8.90
N GLN A 121 20.80 -8.18 -8.18
CA GLN A 121 19.96 -9.36 -8.10
C GLN A 121 18.56 -8.89 -7.68
N PRO A 122 17.48 -9.42 -8.30
CA PRO A 122 16.13 -9.10 -7.86
C PRO A 122 16.07 -9.47 -6.38
N GLN A 123 16.03 -8.46 -5.51
CA GLN A 123 15.87 -8.67 -4.08
C GLN A 123 14.67 -9.59 -3.90
N PRO A 124 14.78 -10.68 -3.12
CA PRO A 124 13.67 -11.60 -2.92
C PRO A 124 12.47 -10.76 -2.49
N ARG A 125 11.41 -10.76 -3.31
CA ARG A 125 10.21 -9.95 -3.06
C ARG A 125 9.72 -10.33 -1.67
N GLY A 126 9.88 -9.43 -0.70
CA GLY A 126 9.44 -9.64 0.66
C GLY A 126 7.95 -9.96 0.68
N VAL A 127 7.52 -10.72 1.68
CA VAL A 127 6.11 -11.13 1.85
C VAL A 127 5.16 -9.92 1.86
N PHE A 128 5.67 -8.78 2.31
CA PHE A 128 4.99 -7.49 2.27
C PHE A 128 5.68 -6.56 1.28
N SER A 129 4.94 -6.15 0.25
CA SER A 129 5.46 -5.26 -0.80
C SER A 129 4.53 -4.05 -0.98
N PRO A 130 4.96 -2.83 -0.63
CA PRO A 130 4.14 -1.64 -0.84
C PRO A 130 4.09 -1.31 -2.35
N VAL A 131 2.90 -1.04 -2.86
CA VAL A 131 2.62 -0.68 -4.25
C VAL A 131 2.03 0.72 -4.30
N SER A 132 2.65 1.58 -5.12
CA SER A 132 2.20 2.95 -5.25
C SER A 132 1.06 2.98 -6.23
N VAL A 133 -0.10 3.45 -5.78
CA VAL A 133 -1.10 3.95 -6.71
C VAL A 133 -0.84 5.42 -7.01
N ALA A 134 -1.22 5.87 -8.21
CA ALA A 134 -1.11 7.27 -8.62
C ALA A 134 -2.23 8.14 -7.98
N ILE A 135 -2.46 7.95 -6.68
CA ILE A 135 -3.49 8.63 -5.89
C ILE A 135 -2.86 9.06 -4.56
N GLU A 136 -3.18 10.27 -4.10
CA GLU A 136 -2.72 10.74 -2.78
C GLU A 136 -3.38 9.97 -1.63
N CYS A 137 -2.66 9.86 -0.51
CA CYS A 137 -3.19 9.35 0.77
C CYS A 137 -3.60 7.88 0.78
N VAL A 138 -3.22 7.10 -0.23
CA VAL A 138 -3.47 5.66 -0.29
C VAL A 138 -2.31 4.92 -0.96
N PHE A 139 -1.99 3.73 -0.47
CA PHE A 139 -1.13 2.77 -1.14
C PHE A 139 -1.71 1.37 -0.93
N PHE A 140 -1.27 0.41 -1.76
CA PHE A 140 -1.64 -0.98 -1.58
C PHE A 140 -0.46 -1.73 -0.95
N MET A 141 -0.68 -2.45 0.14
CA MET A 141 0.32 -3.37 0.68
C MET A 141 0.01 -4.76 0.14
N LYS A 142 0.77 -5.19 -0.87
CA LYS A 142 0.66 -6.54 -1.42
C LYS A 142 1.17 -7.55 -0.39
N THR A 143 0.39 -8.61 -0.18
CA THR A 143 0.72 -9.72 0.71
C THR A 143 0.87 -10.99 -0.11
N MET A 144 1.86 -11.80 0.19
CA MET A 144 2.03 -13.13 -0.41
C MET A 144 1.71 -14.22 0.61
N ARG A 145 1.26 -15.39 0.11
CA ARG A 145 1.05 -16.57 0.96
C ARG A 145 2.33 -16.89 1.74
N PRO A 146 2.23 -17.28 3.02
CA PRO A 146 1.04 -17.78 3.73
C PRO A 146 0.19 -16.70 4.44
N VAL A 147 0.43 -15.41 4.20
CA VAL A 147 -0.31 -14.33 4.87
C VAL A 147 -1.73 -14.22 4.34
N ASP A 148 -2.70 -14.16 5.25
CA ASP A 148 -4.09 -13.83 4.95
C ASP A 148 -4.34 -12.35 5.29
N PRO A 149 -4.67 -11.49 4.30
CA PRO A 149 -4.88 -10.07 4.53
C PRO A 149 -6.04 -9.78 5.48
N CYS A 150 -7.12 -10.58 5.46
CA CYS A 150 -8.28 -10.38 6.34
C CYS A 150 -7.89 -10.63 7.80
N GLN A 151 -7.23 -11.76 8.07
CA GLN A 151 -6.77 -12.12 9.41
C GLN A 151 -5.73 -11.12 9.96
N LEU A 152 -4.80 -10.67 9.10
CA LEU A 152 -3.79 -9.69 9.48
C LEU A 152 -4.43 -8.37 9.91
N VAL A 153 -5.37 -7.83 9.13
CA VAL A 153 -6.08 -6.58 9.47
C VAL A 153 -6.90 -6.75 10.75
N LEU A 154 -7.57 -7.89 10.89
CA LEU A 154 -8.40 -8.20 12.05
C LEU A 154 -7.58 -8.13 13.34
N GLU A 155 -6.44 -8.80 13.38
CA GLU A 155 -5.57 -8.82 14.55
C GLU A 155 -4.94 -7.45 14.84
N ILE A 156 -4.48 -6.74 13.81
CA ILE A 156 -3.97 -5.36 13.96
C ILE A 156 -5.05 -4.45 14.59
N CYS A 157 -6.29 -4.53 14.10
CA CYS A 157 -7.37 -3.69 14.61
C CYS A 157 -7.82 -4.11 16.03
N ARG A 158 -7.82 -5.41 16.34
CA ARG A 158 -8.12 -5.90 17.69
C ARG A 158 -7.10 -5.40 18.71
N ASP A 159 -5.81 -5.46 18.37
CA ASP A 159 -4.74 -4.91 19.22
C ASP A 159 -4.83 -3.39 19.31
N ALA A 160 -5.14 -2.70 18.20
CA ALA A 160 -5.35 -1.26 18.23
C ALA A 160 -6.50 -0.83 19.15
N ARG A 161 -7.60 -1.62 19.20
CA ARG A 161 -8.74 -1.37 20.10
C ARG A 161 -8.37 -1.53 21.59
N LYS A 162 -7.45 -2.44 21.91
CA LYS A 162 -6.98 -2.68 23.29
C LYS A 162 -5.95 -1.65 23.76
N CYS A 163 -5.36 -0.89 22.83
CA CYS A 163 -4.33 0.09 23.12
C CYS A 163 -4.94 1.35 23.76
N GLU A 164 -4.83 1.49 25.08
CA GLU A 164 -5.33 2.67 25.80
C GLU A 164 -4.30 3.82 25.82
N SER A 165 -3.00 3.49 25.80
CA SER A 165 -1.93 4.49 25.94
C SER A 165 -1.47 5.03 24.57
N ALA A 166 -1.23 6.35 24.49
CA ALA A 166 -0.74 6.98 23.27
C ALA A 166 0.68 6.53 22.88
N LYS A 167 1.46 6.01 23.85
CA LYS A 167 2.84 5.55 23.65
C LYS A 167 2.92 4.17 23.01
N GLU A 168 1.92 3.32 23.20
CA GLU A 168 1.84 1.97 22.64
C GLU A 168 1.22 1.93 21.23
N ARG A 169 0.73 3.06 20.73
CA ARG A 169 0.17 3.16 19.37
C ARG A 169 1.23 2.84 18.33
N LYS A 170 1.01 1.77 17.58
CA LYS A 170 1.94 1.29 16.54
C LYS A 170 1.85 2.06 15.23
N CYS A 171 0.73 2.75 14.99
CA CYS A 171 0.49 3.53 13.77
C CYS A 171 0.02 4.94 14.12
N LYS A 172 0.71 5.97 13.63
CA LYS A 172 0.36 7.38 13.88
C LYS A 172 -0.25 8.06 12.66
N TYR A 173 0.14 7.60 11.48
CA TYR A 173 -0.27 8.22 10.21
C TYR A 173 -1.28 7.40 9.41
N ILE A 174 -1.57 6.16 9.84
CA ILE A 174 -2.52 5.27 9.17
C ILE A 174 -3.94 5.60 9.62
N ASN A 175 -4.84 5.71 8.65
CA ASN A 175 -6.25 6.03 8.88
C ASN A 175 -7.11 4.76 8.87
N ARG A 176 -7.08 4.00 7.78
CA ARG A 176 -7.94 2.82 7.59
C ARG A 176 -7.20 1.75 6.82
N LEU A 177 -7.41 0.51 7.23
CA LEU A 177 -7.01 -0.70 6.51
C LEU A 177 -8.24 -1.33 5.86
N THR A 178 -8.18 -1.61 4.56
CA THR A 178 -9.22 -2.40 3.90
C THR A 178 -8.57 -3.65 3.30
N PRO A 179 -8.82 -4.85 3.84
CA PRO A 179 -8.28 -6.08 3.29
C PRO A 179 -8.95 -6.40 1.94
N VAL A 180 -8.18 -7.01 1.05
CA VAL A 180 -8.61 -7.46 -0.27
C VAL A 180 -8.03 -8.86 -0.48
N VAL A 181 -8.91 -9.83 -0.70
CA VAL A 181 -8.51 -11.23 -0.87
C VAL A 181 -8.15 -11.51 -2.31
N ASP A 182 -8.74 -10.79 -3.26
CA ASP A 182 -8.45 -10.97 -4.68
C ASP A 182 -8.72 -9.67 -5.45
N THR A 183 -8.01 -9.47 -6.57
CA THR A 183 -8.12 -8.27 -7.41
C THR A 183 -8.27 -8.61 -8.89
N ASP A 184 -8.98 -7.75 -9.63
CA ASP A 184 -9.12 -7.83 -11.09
C ASP A 184 -9.21 -6.40 -11.68
N LYS A 185 -9.30 -6.28 -13.01
CA LYS A 185 -9.54 -5.02 -13.72
C LYS A 185 -10.92 -4.47 -13.35
N ALA A 186 -11.00 -3.16 -13.10
CA ALA A 186 -12.21 -2.41 -12.80
C ALA A 186 -13.13 -2.29 -14.03
N SER A 187 -13.72 -3.42 -14.41
CA SER A 187 -14.71 -3.60 -15.47
C SER A 187 -15.85 -4.44 -14.90
N GLU A 188 -17.02 -4.43 -15.55
CA GLU A 188 -18.14 -5.26 -15.11
C GLU A 188 -17.75 -6.74 -15.04
N LYS A 189 -17.20 -7.29 -16.13
CA LYS A 189 -16.70 -8.68 -16.17
C LYS A 189 -15.64 -8.96 -15.09
N GLY A 190 -14.73 -8.02 -14.83
CA GLY A 190 -13.72 -8.15 -13.79
C GLY A 190 -14.31 -8.21 -12.38
N VAL A 191 -15.27 -7.34 -12.06
CA VAL A 191 -16.01 -7.36 -10.79
C VAL A 191 -16.73 -8.70 -10.62
N GLN A 192 -17.34 -9.23 -11.69
CA GLN A 192 -18.01 -10.53 -11.62
C GLN A 192 -17.05 -11.67 -11.29
N ARG A 193 -15.92 -11.77 -12.00
CA ARG A 193 -14.93 -12.83 -11.77
C ARG A 193 -14.39 -12.81 -10.35
N VAL A 194 -13.95 -11.65 -9.87
CA VAL A 194 -13.39 -11.52 -8.52
C VAL A 194 -14.46 -11.77 -7.45
N ALA A 195 -15.68 -11.28 -7.64
CA ALA A 195 -16.78 -11.50 -6.72
C ALA A 195 -17.12 -12.99 -6.61
N ARG A 196 -17.28 -13.70 -7.73
CA ARG A 196 -17.59 -15.13 -7.69
C ARG A 196 -16.49 -15.94 -6.99
N LYS A 197 -15.22 -15.67 -7.33
CA LYS A 197 -14.08 -16.36 -6.72
C LYS A 197 -14.02 -16.18 -5.20
N VAL A 198 -14.25 -14.96 -4.71
CA VAL A 198 -14.20 -14.68 -3.26
C VAL A 198 -15.48 -15.14 -2.54
N LEU A 199 -16.65 -14.95 -3.13
CA LEU A 199 -17.93 -15.26 -2.49
C LEU A 199 -18.22 -16.75 -2.42
N ALA A 200 -17.68 -17.57 -3.32
CA ALA A 200 -17.89 -19.02 -3.35
C ALA A 200 -17.47 -19.72 -2.03
N SER A 201 -16.52 -19.14 -1.30
CA SER A 201 -16.07 -19.67 0.00
C SER A 201 -17.05 -19.41 1.14
N PHE A 202 -17.99 -18.47 0.99
CA PHE A 202 -18.86 -17.98 2.07
C PHE A 202 -20.35 -18.09 1.77
N PHE A 203 -20.74 -18.08 0.49
CA PHE A 203 -22.13 -18.03 0.05
C PHE A 203 -22.39 -19.08 -1.02
N SER A 204 -23.62 -19.60 -1.02
CA SER A 204 -24.14 -20.34 -2.17
C SER A 204 -24.42 -19.35 -3.29
N LEU A 205 -23.85 -19.59 -4.47
CA LEU A 205 -23.98 -18.71 -5.64
C LEU A 205 -24.98 -19.27 -6.67
N ASN A 206 -25.62 -18.38 -7.40
CA ASN A 206 -26.41 -18.71 -8.59
C ASN A 206 -25.48 -19.18 -9.72
N GLU A 207 -25.94 -20.14 -10.52
CA GLU A 207 -25.21 -20.57 -11.72
C GLU A 207 -25.02 -19.38 -12.66
N GLU A 208 -23.89 -19.34 -13.36
CA GLU A 208 -23.65 -18.30 -14.35
C GLU A 208 -24.62 -18.47 -15.51
N GLU A 209 -25.39 -17.42 -15.84
CA GLU A 209 -25.90 -17.29 -17.20
C GLU A 209 -24.67 -17.18 -18.10
N LYS A 210 -24.30 -18.26 -18.76
CA LYS A 210 -23.28 -18.25 -19.82
C LYS A 210 -23.79 -17.31 -20.91
N GLY A 211 -23.37 -16.06 -20.86
CA GLY A 211 -23.52 -15.14 -21.97
C GLY A 211 -22.71 -15.68 -23.15
N GLU A 212 -23.39 -15.84 -24.28
CA GLU A 212 -22.79 -16.08 -25.59
C GLU A 212 -21.84 -14.90 -25.90
N ASP A 213 -20.56 -15.03 -25.56
CA ASP A 213 -19.46 -14.18 -26.04
C ASP A 213 -18.13 -14.81 -25.58
N GLU A 214 -17.92 -16.06 -26.00
CA GLU A 214 -16.59 -16.66 -26.12
C GLU A 214 -16.30 -16.92 -27.61
N GLU A 215 -16.02 -15.86 -28.37
CA GLU A 215 -15.19 -15.95 -29.57
C GLU A 215 -14.30 -14.71 -29.65
N GLU A 216 -13.05 -14.85 -29.21
CA GLU A 216 -11.88 -14.63 -30.07
C GLU A 216 -10.58 -14.83 -29.27
N GLY A 217 -9.87 -15.92 -29.61
CA GLY A 217 -8.42 -15.93 -29.71
C GLY A 217 -7.61 -16.44 -28.52
N GLU A 218 -7.38 -17.75 -28.45
CA GLU A 218 -6.02 -18.29 -28.56
C GLU A 218 -6.06 -19.79 -28.91
N GLU A 219 -5.68 -20.11 -30.15
CA GLU A 219 -5.42 -21.48 -30.59
C GLU A 219 -4.20 -22.03 -29.83
N VAL A 220 -4.37 -23.10 -29.06
CA VAL A 220 -3.26 -24.00 -28.70
C VAL A 220 -3.65 -25.43 -29.02
N LYS A 221 -2.77 -26.04 -29.82
CA LYS A 221 -2.89 -27.31 -30.52
C LYS A 221 -3.14 -28.50 -29.58
N GLU A 222 -4.02 -29.38 -30.05
CA GLU A 222 -4.25 -30.72 -29.54
C GLU A 222 -2.99 -31.59 -29.63
N ALA A 223 -2.70 -32.29 -28.55
CA ALA A 223 -1.99 -33.55 -28.55
C ALA A 223 -2.60 -34.45 -27.47
N GLU A 224 -3.41 -35.41 -27.92
CA GLU A 224 -3.82 -36.62 -27.16
C GLU A 224 -2.57 -37.51 -26.95
N ALA A 225 -2.40 -38.40 -25.97
CA ALA A 225 -3.22 -38.94 -24.89
C ALA A 225 -2.25 -39.54 -23.84
N SER A 226 -2.66 -39.62 -22.57
CA SER A 226 -2.88 -40.91 -21.87
C SER A 226 -2.87 -40.74 -20.34
N ASP A 227 -3.96 -41.22 -19.74
CA ASP A 227 -4.01 -42.06 -18.53
C ASP A 227 -3.51 -41.50 -17.18
N GLY A 228 -4.38 -41.58 -16.17
CA GLY A 228 -4.06 -41.25 -14.78
C GLY A 228 -5.16 -40.46 -14.07
N ALA A 229 -6.31 -41.10 -13.89
CA ALA A 229 -7.26 -40.68 -12.86
C ALA A 229 -6.64 -40.90 -11.47
N GLU A 230 -7.04 -40.03 -10.54
CA GLU A 230 -6.65 -39.95 -9.12
C GLU A 230 -5.49 -39.01 -8.77
N GLU A 231 -5.71 -38.28 -7.66
CA GLU A 231 -4.74 -37.50 -6.89
C GLU A 231 -4.40 -36.06 -7.32
N VAL A 232 -5.39 -35.16 -7.35
CA VAL A 232 -5.18 -33.76 -6.87
C VAL A 232 -6.46 -33.25 -6.20
N LYS A 233 -6.78 -33.80 -5.03
CA LYS A 233 -7.91 -33.35 -4.19
C LYS A 233 -7.45 -33.12 -2.75
N GLU A 234 -6.35 -32.39 -2.57
CA GLU A 234 -5.93 -31.97 -1.25
C GLU A 234 -5.30 -30.57 -1.30
N VAL A 235 -5.59 -29.80 -0.25
CA VAL A 235 -5.11 -28.43 0.04
C VAL A 235 -5.91 -27.26 -0.57
N VAL A 236 -7.24 -27.21 -0.36
CA VAL A 236 -7.94 -25.98 0.10
C VAL A 236 -9.15 -26.38 0.97
N THR A 237 -8.90 -26.99 2.12
CA THR A 237 -9.92 -27.12 3.19
C THR A 237 -9.56 -26.16 4.31
N ARG A 238 -10.06 -24.93 4.22
CA ARG A 238 -10.30 -24.07 5.39
C ARG A 238 -11.69 -23.43 5.25
N ASN A 239 -12.62 -24.04 5.97
CA ASN A 239 -13.96 -23.56 6.34
C ASN A 239 -14.96 -23.30 5.21
N ALA A 240 -15.46 -24.38 4.61
CA ALA A 240 -16.82 -24.40 4.07
C ALA A 240 -17.80 -24.64 5.25
N GLU A 241 -18.18 -23.58 5.97
CA GLU A 241 -19.40 -23.56 6.80
C GLU A 241 -20.61 -23.36 5.85
N THR A 242 -20.78 -24.27 4.88
CA THR A 242 -21.77 -24.14 3.82
C THR A 242 -22.98 -25.01 4.15
N ASP A 243 -23.92 -24.45 4.93
CA ASP A 243 -25.33 -24.85 4.89
C ASP A 243 -26.26 -23.90 5.66
N ALA A 244 -25.73 -22.99 6.48
CA ALA A 244 -26.54 -22.01 7.20
C ALA A 244 -26.72 -20.72 6.37
N PRO A 245 -27.97 -20.23 6.18
CA PRO A 245 -28.22 -18.97 5.50
C PRO A 245 -27.74 -17.78 6.32
N PHE A 246 -26.68 -17.10 5.86
CA PHE A 246 -26.20 -15.84 6.43
C PHE A 246 -26.97 -14.61 5.94
N THR A 247 -27.02 -13.58 6.78
CA THR A 247 -27.35 -12.22 6.34
C THR A 247 -26.10 -11.44 5.90
N TYR A 248 -26.23 -10.60 4.88
CA TYR A 248 -25.07 -9.88 4.34
C TYR A 248 -25.36 -8.43 3.93
N ALA A 249 -24.30 -7.63 3.84
CA ALA A 249 -24.34 -6.29 3.25
C ALA A 249 -23.20 -6.10 2.25
N ILE A 250 -23.48 -5.43 1.13
CA ILE A 250 -22.47 -5.07 0.13
C ILE A 250 -22.07 -3.61 0.34
N ARG A 251 -20.76 -3.34 0.43
CA ARG A 251 -20.19 -2.01 0.68
C ARG A 251 -19.15 -1.68 -0.39
N PRO A 252 -19.58 -1.08 -1.51
CA PRO A 252 -18.65 -0.58 -2.51
C PRO A 252 -18.02 0.75 -2.06
N THR A 253 -16.71 0.86 -2.22
CA THR A 253 -15.94 2.10 -2.12
C THR A 253 -15.32 2.36 -3.49
N MET A 254 -15.62 3.51 -4.09
CA MET A 254 -15.05 3.89 -5.40
C MET A 254 -14.15 5.10 -5.21
N ARG A 255 -12.93 5.04 -5.74
CA ARG A 255 -12.00 6.17 -5.74
C ARG A 255 -11.35 6.33 -7.11
N ASN A 256 -11.41 7.56 -7.60
CA ASN A 256 -10.83 7.92 -8.89
C ASN A 256 -11.26 6.97 -10.01
N HIS A 257 -12.54 6.62 -10.01
CA HIS A 257 -13.18 5.72 -10.96
C HIS A 257 -14.57 6.29 -11.30
N SER A 258 -14.90 6.34 -12.58
CA SER A 258 -16.14 6.96 -13.09
C SER A 258 -16.91 6.06 -14.06
N ILE A 259 -16.43 4.85 -14.33
CA ILE A 259 -17.03 3.95 -15.31
C ILE A 259 -18.14 3.12 -14.65
N LEU A 260 -17.83 2.50 -13.51
CA LEU A 260 -18.75 1.68 -12.74
C LEU A 260 -19.51 2.52 -11.72
N GLU A 261 -20.82 2.29 -11.63
CA GLU A 261 -21.67 2.91 -10.63
C GLU A 261 -21.87 2.01 -9.42
N SER A 262 -21.90 2.61 -8.22
CA SER A 262 -22.08 1.89 -6.96
C SER A 262 -23.32 0.99 -6.95
N GLN A 263 -24.45 1.49 -7.44
CA GLN A 263 -25.71 0.74 -7.48
C GLN A 263 -25.66 -0.43 -8.47
N ALA A 264 -24.99 -0.24 -9.62
CA ALA A 264 -24.81 -1.30 -10.60
C ALA A 264 -23.97 -2.44 -10.01
N VAL A 265 -22.86 -2.11 -9.34
CA VAL A 265 -22.00 -3.07 -8.64
C VAL A 265 -22.76 -3.82 -7.54
N ILE A 266 -23.56 -3.12 -6.73
CA ILE A 266 -24.37 -3.75 -5.67
C ILE A 266 -25.37 -4.74 -6.27
N LYS A 267 -26.11 -4.35 -7.30
CA LYS A 267 -27.11 -5.21 -7.95
C LYS A 267 -26.46 -6.42 -8.59
N MET A 268 -25.34 -6.22 -9.28
CA MET A 268 -24.57 -7.27 -9.92
C MET A 268 -24.13 -8.33 -8.90
N ILE A 269 -23.53 -7.92 -7.78
CA ILE A 269 -23.08 -8.86 -6.75
C ILE A 269 -24.25 -9.51 -6.02
N ALA A 270 -25.29 -8.74 -5.68
CA ALA A 270 -26.49 -9.29 -5.03
C ALA A 270 -27.18 -10.36 -5.90
N GLY A 271 -27.20 -10.17 -7.22
CA GLY A 271 -27.75 -11.13 -8.17
C GLY A 271 -26.96 -12.44 -8.29
N MET A 272 -25.71 -12.49 -7.82
CA MET A 272 -24.91 -13.72 -7.79
C MET A 272 -25.20 -14.58 -6.57
N VAL A 273 -25.69 -14.00 -5.48
CA VAL A 273 -25.91 -14.71 -4.22
C VAL A 273 -27.29 -15.35 -4.23
N LYS A 274 -27.38 -16.62 -3.83
CA LYS A 274 -28.68 -17.32 -3.75
C LYS A 274 -29.65 -16.61 -2.79
N PRO A 275 -30.97 -16.66 -3.06
CA PRO A 275 -32.00 -16.04 -2.21
C PRO A 275 -32.07 -16.54 -0.76
N GLU A 276 -31.44 -17.68 -0.47
CA GLU A 276 -31.31 -18.21 0.90
C GLU A 276 -30.58 -17.22 1.82
N HIS A 277 -29.60 -16.49 1.28
CA HIS A 277 -28.90 -15.44 1.99
C HIS A 277 -29.64 -14.12 1.88
N LYS A 278 -29.91 -13.46 3.02
CA LYS A 278 -30.74 -12.24 3.05
C LYS A 278 -29.90 -10.98 3.22
N VAL A 279 -30.23 -9.94 2.45
CA VAL A 279 -29.58 -8.63 2.60
C VAL A 279 -30.02 -7.97 3.92
N ASN A 280 -29.05 -7.57 4.75
CA ASN A 280 -29.28 -6.80 5.98
C ASN A 280 -28.29 -5.64 6.08
N LEU A 281 -28.75 -4.42 5.85
CA LEU A 281 -27.88 -3.23 5.80
C LEU A 281 -27.49 -2.68 7.20
N LYS A 282 -28.16 -3.13 8.26
CA LYS A 282 -27.96 -2.64 9.63
C LYS A 282 -26.99 -3.52 10.40
N ASN A 283 -27.36 -4.80 10.58
CA ASN A 283 -26.61 -5.77 11.38
C ASN A 283 -26.40 -7.05 10.56
N PRO A 284 -25.58 -7.02 9.50
CA PRO A 284 -25.27 -8.21 8.71
C PRO A 284 -24.34 -9.16 9.47
N ASP A 285 -24.44 -10.46 9.17
CA ASP A 285 -23.47 -11.46 9.62
C ASP A 285 -22.16 -11.32 8.84
N LYS A 286 -22.24 -11.03 7.53
CA LYS A 286 -21.09 -10.85 6.65
C LYS A 286 -21.15 -9.52 5.89
N VAL A 287 -20.01 -8.86 5.72
CA VAL A 287 -19.89 -7.65 4.90
C VAL A 287 -18.98 -7.94 3.71
N ILE A 288 -19.53 -7.72 2.51
CA ILE A 288 -18.79 -7.82 1.25
C ILE A 288 -18.21 -6.44 0.96
N LEU A 289 -16.90 -6.29 1.10
CA LEU A 289 -16.17 -5.06 0.78
C LEU A 289 -15.75 -5.10 -0.68
N VAL A 290 -16.10 -4.06 -1.43
CA VAL A 290 -15.76 -3.95 -2.86
C VAL A 290 -15.01 -2.64 -3.05
N GLU A 291 -13.71 -2.74 -3.27
CA GLU A 291 -12.84 -1.57 -3.40
C GLU A 291 -12.48 -1.38 -4.88
N ILE A 292 -12.95 -0.28 -5.48
CA ILE A 292 -12.66 0.07 -6.88
C ILE A 292 -11.76 1.30 -6.89
N PHE A 293 -10.53 1.12 -7.37
CA PHE A 293 -9.50 2.15 -7.45
C PHE A 293 -8.93 2.21 -8.86
N GLN A 294 -9.17 3.33 -9.56
CA GLN A 294 -8.71 3.53 -10.94
C GLN A 294 -9.09 2.37 -11.87
N LEU A 295 -8.11 1.52 -12.19
CA LEU A 295 -8.20 0.43 -13.15
C LEU A 295 -8.39 -0.93 -12.49
N PHE A 296 -8.45 -1.01 -11.16
CA PHE A 296 -8.56 -2.26 -10.42
C PHE A 296 -9.75 -2.28 -9.47
N CYS A 297 -10.37 -3.44 -9.34
CA CYS A 297 -11.35 -3.76 -8.33
C CYS A 297 -10.82 -4.89 -7.44
N GLY A 298 -11.09 -4.80 -6.14
CA GLY A 298 -10.75 -5.84 -5.17
C GLY A 298 -11.96 -6.19 -4.31
N VAL A 299 -12.08 -7.46 -3.93
CA VAL A 299 -13.18 -7.94 -3.10
C VAL A 299 -12.64 -8.68 -1.87
N SER A 300 -13.33 -8.51 -0.75
CA SER A 300 -13.15 -9.32 0.45
C SER A 300 -14.48 -9.51 1.18
N VAL A 301 -14.58 -10.59 1.93
CA VAL A 301 -15.70 -10.85 2.85
C VAL A 301 -15.17 -10.84 4.26
N VAL A 302 -15.82 -10.08 5.13
CA VAL A 302 -15.43 -9.95 6.54
C VAL A 302 -16.63 -10.18 7.45
N ASP A 303 -16.36 -10.51 8.72
CA ASP A 303 -17.39 -10.64 9.73
C ASP A 303 -18.04 -9.28 10.04
N GLY A 304 -19.37 -9.21 9.97
CA GLY A 304 -20.10 -7.95 10.09
C GLY A 304 -20.08 -7.36 11.50
N LYS A 305 -20.11 -8.21 12.54
CA LYS A 305 -20.04 -7.77 13.93
C LYS A 305 -18.67 -7.19 14.23
N GLU A 306 -17.61 -7.93 13.90
CA GLU A 306 -16.24 -7.46 14.14
C GLU A 306 -15.91 -6.22 13.33
N TRP A 307 -16.37 -6.15 12.08
CA TRP A 307 -16.14 -4.99 11.22
C TRP A 307 -16.73 -3.70 11.80
N GLU A 308 -17.96 -3.73 12.32
CA GLU A 308 -18.58 -2.55 12.92
C GLU A 308 -17.99 -2.23 14.31
N GLU A 309 -17.71 -3.24 15.14
CA GLU A 309 -17.02 -3.07 16.43
C GLU A 309 -15.63 -2.45 16.28
N LEU A 310 -14.90 -2.85 15.24
CA LEU A 310 -13.56 -2.34 14.92
C LEU A 310 -13.61 -1.07 14.07
N LYS A 311 -14.73 -0.34 14.11
CA LYS A 311 -14.91 0.98 13.46
C LYS A 311 -14.58 0.94 11.97
N ARG A 312 -14.93 -0.17 11.31
CA ARG A 312 -14.70 -0.44 9.88
C ARG A 312 -13.21 -0.40 9.55
N TYR A 313 -12.40 -0.96 10.46
CA TYR A 313 -10.94 -1.00 10.41
C TYR A 313 -10.27 0.38 10.29
N ASN A 314 -10.89 1.40 10.90
CA ASN A 314 -10.30 2.73 11.00
C ASN A 314 -9.38 2.80 12.22
N ILE A 315 -8.10 2.49 12.02
CA ILE A 315 -7.07 2.52 13.07
C ILE A 315 -7.01 3.87 13.78
N ASN A 316 -7.12 4.97 13.04
CA ASN A 316 -7.07 6.32 13.62
C ASN A 316 -8.23 6.53 14.61
N VAL A 317 -9.44 6.09 14.26
CA VAL A 317 -10.59 6.13 15.17
C VAL A 317 -10.43 5.17 16.34
N LEU A 318 -9.89 3.96 16.12
CA LEU A 318 -9.64 2.98 17.19
C LEU A 318 -8.66 3.51 18.24
N TYR A 319 -7.63 4.24 17.82
CA TYR A 319 -6.71 4.92 18.72
C TYR A 319 -7.26 6.22 19.33
N GLY A 320 -8.48 6.65 18.98
CA GLY A 320 -9.06 7.90 19.45
C GLY A 320 -8.46 9.17 18.85
N MET A 321 -7.75 9.07 17.72
CA MET A 321 -7.01 10.17 17.08
C MET A 321 -7.86 11.04 16.13
N ALA A 322 -9.16 10.76 16.01
CA ALA A 322 -10.07 11.38 15.03
C ALA A 322 -10.21 12.91 15.13
N GLY A 323 -9.68 13.54 16.19
CA GLY A 323 -9.67 15.00 16.40
C GLY A 323 -8.29 15.69 16.29
N GLU A 324 -7.18 14.96 16.38
CA GLU A 324 -5.83 15.57 16.50
C GLU A 324 -5.23 15.99 15.14
N GLN A 325 -5.80 15.54 14.02
CA GLN A 325 -5.24 15.78 12.67
C GLN A 325 -5.71 17.08 11.99
N LYS A 326 -6.50 17.93 12.67
CA LYS A 326 -6.89 19.27 12.18
C LYS A 326 -6.10 20.40 12.84
N SER A 327 -4.81 20.57 12.54
CA SER A 327 -4.12 21.87 12.75
C SER A 327 -2.80 22.00 11.98
N GLY A 328 -2.88 21.91 10.65
CA GLY A 328 -1.87 22.52 9.77
C GLY A 328 -2.23 23.97 9.42
N LYS A 329 -2.63 24.81 10.38
CA LYS A 329 -2.86 26.24 10.13
C LYS A 329 -1.62 26.98 10.61
N ALA A 330 -0.82 27.47 9.66
CA ALA A 330 0.33 28.30 9.90
C ALA A 330 -0.08 29.50 10.78
N ALA A 331 0.48 29.59 11.98
CA ALA A 331 0.42 30.78 12.79
C ALA A 331 1.20 31.88 12.08
N LYS A 332 0.53 32.95 11.66
CA LYS A 332 1.19 34.23 11.37
C LYS A 332 1.62 34.84 12.71
N PRO A 333 2.84 35.39 12.83
CA PRO A 333 3.19 36.19 14.00
C PRO A 333 2.39 37.50 13.93
N ALA A 334 1.70 37.81 15.02
CA ALA A 334 1.12 39.13 15.23
C ALA A 334 2.28 40.12 15.48
N SER A 335 2.34 41.17 14.66
CA SER A 335 3.17 42.33 14.87
C SER A 335 2.69 43.09 16.11
N GLU A 336 3.62 43.45 16.97
CA GLU A 336 3.47 44.51 17.98
C GLU A 336 2.99 45.81 17.32
N GLU A 337 2.06 46.49 17.99
CA GLU A 337 1.94 47.95 17.97
C GLU A 337 1.59 48.44 19.37
#